data_AF-A0A0F9FN54-F1
#
_entry.id   AF-A0A0F9FN54-F1
#
_cell.length_a   1.000
_cell.length_b   1.000
_cell.length_c   1.000
_cell.angle_alpha   90.00
_cell.angle_beta   90.00
_cell.angle_gamma   90.00
#
_symmetry.space_group_name_H-M   'P 1'
#
loop_
_entity.id
_entity.type
_entity.pdbx_description
1 polymer ?
#
loop_
_entity_poly.entity_id
_entity_poly.type
_entity_poly.pdbx_seq_one_letter_code
_entity_poly.pdbx_strand_id
1 'polypeptide(L)'
;MYSQGIIEAQQGRLEKRLGFKLTRYPLDKVEAWVAHLDAAYDNDKKLLRRALTPEEDRFILNETLLSTIDYLYHAERYHTIELDAMEGGGLGHLRLWGSQTIVLKHLAKWQDEDQYRVANKADAIGTLVAAHKARQLGMTALCRSLSAHRLTTVPGVRVLAGSVDEDKVMELYTRDKTILDNLPWWLKPEIKYDEKGAHIHFG
;
A
#
# COMPACT_ATOMS: atom_id res chain seq x y z
N MET A 1 -5.03 1.47 9.95
CA MET A 1 -5.47 1.65 8.54
C MET A 1 -6.60 2.69 8.58
N TYR A 2 -6.86 3.42 7.48
CA TYR A 2 -7.76 4.58 7.25
C TYR A 2 -8.06 5.57 8.39
N SER A 3 -8.61 5.13 9.52
CA SER A 3 -8.91 5.98 10.68
C SER A 3 -7.65 6.38 11.44
N GLN A 4 -7.49 7.69 11.65
CA GLN A 4 -6.36 8.25 12.39
C GLN A 4 -6.31 7.75 13.83
N GLY A 5 -7.45 7.66 14.53
CA GLY A 5 -7.48 7.17 15.91
C GLY A 5 -7.05 5.70 16.01
N ILE A 6 -7.43 4.88 15.04
CA ILE A 6 -7.00 3.48 14.97
C ILE A 6 -5.51 3.38 14.65
N ILE A 7 -5.02 4.19 13.71
CA ILE A 7 -3.60 4.25 13.33
C ILE A 7 -2.75 4.61 14.55
N GLU A 8 -3.11 5.66 15.29
CA GLU A 8 -2.40 6.11 16.49
C GLU A 8 -2.39 5.05 17.59
N ALA A 9 -3.54 4.40 17.83
CA ALA A 9 -3.63 3.31 18.80
C ALA A 9 -2.76 2.11 18.41
N GLN A 10 -2.72 1.75 17.12
CA GLN A 10 -1.87 0.67 16.61
C GLN A 10 -0.38 1.04 16.70
N GLN A 11 -0.02 2.27 16.30
CA GLN A 11 1.33 2.79 16.42
C GLN A 11 1.79 2.73 17.89
N GLY A 12 1.01 3.25 18.84
CA GLY A 12 1.36 3.22 20.26
C GLY A 12 1.55 1.80 20.81
N ARG A 13 0.77 0.81 20.35
CA ARG A 13 0.97 -0.61 20.72
C ARG A 13 2.29 -1.16 20.17
N LEU A 14 2.61 -0.86 18.91
CA LEU A 14 3.86 -1.29 18.28
C LEU A 14 5.07 -0.66 18.98
N GLU A 15 5.03 0.64 19.22
CA GLU A 15 6.11 1.38 19.89
C GLU A 15 6.37 0.85 21.30
N LYS A 16 5.30 0.60 22.07
CA LYS A 16 5.41 -0.02 23.40
C LYS A 16 6.03 -1.41 23.35
N ARG A 17 5.64 -2.23 22.36
CA ARG A 17 6.16 -3.60 22.20
C ARG A 17 7.63 -3.61 21.80
N LEU A 18 8.04 -2.67 20.96
CA LEU A 18 9.39 -2.65 20.38
C LEU A 18 10.40 -1.82 21.20
N GLY A 19 9.91 -0.97 22.13
CA GLY A 19 10.76 -0.11 22.95
C GLY A 19 11.30 1.10 22.21
N PHE A 20 10.68 1.52 21.10
CA PHE A 20 11.08 2.70 20.34
C PHE A 20 9.93 3.34 19.58
N LYS A 21 10.10 4.61 19.21
CA LYS A 21 9.09 5.37 18.45
C LYS A 21 9.22 5.16 16.95
N LEU A 22 8.09 4.95 16.28
CA LEU A 22 8.03 4.94 14.82
C LEU A 22 8.16 6.39 14.32
N THR A 23 9.03 6.59 13.35
CA THR A 23 9.34 7.89 12.75
C THR A 23 8.68 7.99 11.40
N ARG A 24 7.82 8.99 11.20
CA ARG A 24 7.24 9.27 9.89
C ARG A 24 8.20 10.13 9.08
N TYR A 25 8.91 9.53 8.14
CA TYR A 25 9.85 10.26 7.29
C TYR A 25 9.12 11.03 6.17
N PRO A 26 9.60 12.23 5.82
CA PRO A 26 9.16 12.91 4.60
C PRO A 26 9.62 12.14 3.36
N LEU A 27 8.91 12.33 2.25
CA LEU A 27 9.09 11.54 1.02
C LEU A 27 10.53 11.60 0.49
N ASP A 28 11.13 12.78 0.42
CA ASP A 28 12.50 13.00 -0.03
C ASP A 28 13.53 12.17 0.74
N LYS A 29 13.34 12.06 2.07
CA LYS A 29 14.17 11.20 2.91
C LYS A 29 13.93 9.72 2.66
N VAL A 30 12.69 9.31 2.43
CA VAL A 30 12.35 7.92 2.10
C VAL A 30 13.01 7.54 0.77
N GLU A 31 12.91 8.39 -0.25
CA GLU A 31 13.54 8.17 -1.56
C GLU A 31 15.06 8.06 -1.44
N ALA A 32 15.69 8.92 -0.64
CA ALA A 32 17.13 8.83 -0.38
C ALA A 32 17.53 7.50 0.31
N TRP A 33 16.74 7.04 1.27
CA TRP A 33 16.96 5.75 1.92
C TRP A 33 16.74 4.56 0.99
N VAL A 34 15.69 4.60 0.15
CA VAL A 34 15.43 3.57 -0.86
C VAL A 34 16.61 3.47 -1.81
N ALA A 35 17.09 4.60 -2.35
CA ALA A 35 18.25 4.61 -3.23
C ALA A 35 19.53 4.08 -2.55
N HIS A 36 19.72 4.41 -1.27
CA HIS A 36 20.84 3.88 -0.47
C HIS A 36 20.76 2.36 -0.28
N LEU A 37 19.59 1.84 0.04
CA LEU A 37 19.34 0.41 0.25
C LEU A 37 19.39 -0.39 -1.05
N ASP A 38 18.94 0.18 -2.17
CA ASP A 38 19.02 -0.43 -3.49
C ASP A 38 20.48 -0.61 -3.93
N ALA A 39 21.37 0.33 -3.59
CA ALA A 39 22.80 0.18 -3.83
C ALA A 39 23.41 -0.99 -3.03
N ALA A 40 22.79 -1.38 -1.90
CA ALA A 40 23.19 -2.53 -1.10
C ALA A 40 22.58 -3.87 -1.57
N TYR A 41 21.71 -3.86 -2.58
CA TYR A 41 20.98 -5.03 -3.07
C TYR A 41 21.37 -5.39 -4.51
N ASP A 42 21.43 -6.70 -4.79
CA ASP A 42 21.62 -7.24 -6.13
C ASP A 42 20.28 -7.78 -6.63
N ASN A 43 19.61 -7.02 -7.51
CA ASN A 43 18.30 -7.39 -8.04
C ASN A 43 18.33 -8.67 -8.88
N ASP A 44 19.43 -8.94 -9.61
CA ASP A 44 19.53 -10.11 -10.47
C ASP A 44 19.67 -11.38 -9.63
N LYS A 45 20.51 -11.31 -8.59
CA LYS A 45 20.74 -12.44 -7.68
C LYS A 45 19.72 -12.52 -6.54
N LYS A 46 18.90 -11.48 -6.36
CA LYS A 46 17.98 -11.29 -5.23
C LYS A 46 18.68 -11.40 -3.87
N LEU A 47 19.88 -10.86 -3.75
CA LEU A 47 20.73 -10.99 -2.55
C LEU A 47 21.31 -9.66 -2.13
N LEU A 48 21.52 -9.50 -0.82
CA LEU A 48 22.28 -8.38 -0.29
C LEU A 48 23.75 -8.47 -0.71
N ARG A 49 24.30 -7.36 -1.21
CA ARG A 49 25.73 -7.23 -1.57
C ARG A 49 26.62 -7.18 -0.33
N ARG A 50 26.05 -6.75 0.80
CA ARG A 50 26.69 -6.66 2.12
C ARG A 50 25.64 -6.83 3.22
N ALA A 51 26.08 -7.11 4.44
CA ALA A 51 25.19 -7.02 5.59
C ALA A 51 24.62 -5.60 5.74
N LEU A 52 23.36 -5.52 6.16
CA LEU A 52 22.72 -4.25 6.53
C LEU A 52 23.31 -3.74 7.84
N THR A 53 23.40 -2.42 7.96
CA THR A 53 23.73 -1.77 9.22
C THR A 53 22.52 -1.80 10.16
N PRO A 54 22.72 -1.66 11.47
CA PRO A 54 21.61 -1.56 12.41
C PRO A 54 20.64 -0.40 12.10
N GLU A 55 21.12 0.67 11.47
CA GLU A 55 20.32 1.83 11.08
C GLU A 55 19.45 1.52 9.85
N GLU A 56 19.99 0.78 8.89
CA GLU A 56 19.25 0.30 7.71
C GLU A 56 18.14 -0.68 8.11
N ASP A 57 18.47 -1.68 8.93
CA ASP A 57 17.49 -2.62 9.50
C ASP A 57 16.39 -1.87 10.25
N ARG A 58 16.79 -0.84 11.02
CA ARG A 58 15.85 -0.02 11.77
C ARG A 58 14.94 0.80 10.87
N PHE A 59 15.47 1.35 9.78
CA PHE A 59 14.68 2.06 8.78
C PHE A 59 13.68 1.13 8.10
N ILE A 60 14.13 -0.03 7.62
CA ILE A 60 13.27 -1.04 6.99
C ILE A 60 12.15 -1.48 7.94
N LEU A 61 12.49 -1.78 9.20
CA LEU A 61 11.49 -2.15 10.20
C LEU A 61 10.49 -1.03 10.45
N ASN A 62 10.96 0.21 10.57
CA ASN A 62 10.10 1.38 10.76
C ASN A 62 9.09 1.54 9.62
N GLU A 63 9.58 1.52 8.38
CA GLU A 63 8.75 1.73 7.19
C GLU A 63 7.79 0.57 6.94
N THR A 64 8.22 -0.66 7.19
CA THR A 64 7.35 -1.86 7.07
C THR A 64 6.19 -1.78 8.07
N LEU A 65 6.47 -1.39 9.32
CA LEU A 65 5.46 -1.28 10.36
C LEU A 65 4.48 -0.13 10.09
N LEU A 66 4.99 1.06 9.75
CA LEU A 66 4.13 2.20 9.39
C LEU A 66 3.29 1.88 8.16
N SER A 67 3.88 1.26 7.14
CA SER A 67 3.17 0.82 5.95
C SER A 67 2.03 -0.14 6.28
N THR A 68 2.24 -1.06 7.23
CA THR A 68 1.22 -2.02 7.63
C THR A 68 0.02 -1.37 8.30
N ILE A 69 0.27 -0.38 9.17
CA ILE A 69 -0.80 0.24 9.96
C ILE A 69 -1.40 1.46 9.28
N ASP A 70 -0.74 2.10 8.32
CA ASP A 70 -1.20 3.35 7.71
C ASP A 70 -1.16 3.27 6.19
N TYR A 71 -2.36 3.12 5.60
CA TYR A 71 -2.53 3.05 4.15
C TYR A 71 -2.03 4.32 3.45
N LEU A 72 -2.36 5.51 3.99
CA LEU A 72 -2.03 6.75 3.30
C LEU A 72 -0.52 6.98 3.32
N TYR A 73 0.11 6.70 4.47
CA TYR A 73 1.56 6.75 4.60
C TYR A 73 2.24 5.85 3.56
N HIS A 74 1.78 4.60 3.43
CA HIS A 74 2.32 3.65 2.46
C HIS A 74 2.10 4.11 1.02
N ALA A 75 0.85 4.46 0.68
CA ALA A 75 0.46 4.74 -0.68
C ALA A 75 1.17 5.97 -1.26
N GLU A 76 1.31 7.04 -0.47
CA GLU A 76 1.97 8.27 -0.92
C GLU A 76 3.50 8.13 -1.08
N ARG A 77 4.11 7.06 -0.56
CA ARG A 77 5.56 6.83 -0.58
C ARG A 77 6.00 5.70 -1.50
N TYR A 78 5.15 4.69 -1.66
CA TYR A 78 5.53 3.43 -2.29
C TYR A 78 4.60 3.02 -3.44
N HIS A 79 3.45 3.67 -3.64
CA HIS A 79 2.61 3.37 -4.80
C HIS A 79 3.00 4.26 -5.97
N THR A 80 3.71 3.65 -6.91
CA THR A 80 3.95 4.25 -8.22
C THR A 80 2.77 4.00 -9.14
N ILE A 81 2.30 5.05 -9.81
CA ILE A 81 1.20 5.03 -10.77
C ILE A 81 1.60 5.75 -12.05
N GLU A 82 0.86 5.49 -13.13
CA GLU A 82 0.89 6.33 -14.33
C GLU A 82 0.23 7.67 -14.02
N LEU A 83 0.98 8.76 -14.22
CA LEU A 83 0.51 10.12 -14.08
C LEU A 83 -0.27 10.55 -15.33
N ASP A 84 -1.20 11.48 -15.13
CA ASP A 84 -1.94 12.07 -16.23
C ASP A 84 -0.96 12.79 -17.18
N ALA A 85 -1.19 12.69 -18.49
CA ALA A 85 -0.38 13.39 -19.49
C ALA A 85 -0.37 14.92 -19.27
N MET A 86 -1.46 15.46 -18.71
CA MET A 86 -1.56 16.89 -18.35
C MET A 86 -0.72 17.26 -17.12
N GLU A 87 -0.34 16.27 -16.29
CA GLU A 87 0.56 16.42 -15.14
C GLU A 87 2.02 16.08 -15.49
N GLY A 88 2.35 15.98 -16.78
CA GLY A 88 3.69 15.65 -17.28
C GLY A 88 3.84 14.21 -17.78
N GLY A 89 2.85 13.35 -17.53
CA GLY A 89 2.87 11.93 -17.92
C GLY A 89 3.96 11.12 -17.21
N GLY A 90 4.07 9.84 -17.59
CA GLY A 90 5.08 8.93 -17.03
C GLY A 90 4.66 8.31 -15.70
N LEU A 91 5.65 7.82 -14.94
CA LEU A 91 5.44 7.19 -13.64
C LEU A 91 5.75 8.17 -12.50
N GLY A 92 4.95 8.12 -11.44
CA GLY A 92 5.19 8.90 -10.24
C GLY A 92 4.42 8.41 -9.03
N HIS A 93 4.65 9.02 -7.88
CA HIS A 93 3.96 8.66 -6.63
C HIS A 93 2.49 9.01 -6.70
N LEU A 94 1.66 8.12 -6.16
CA LEU A 94 0.24 8.35 -6.00
C LEU A 94 0.00 9.58 -5.12
N ARG A 95 -0.68 10.57 -5.69
CA ARG A 95 -1.23 11.71 -4.96
C ARG A 95 -2.74 11.65 -5.02
N LEU A 96 -3.38 11.64 -3.86
CA LEU A 96 -4.82 11.49 -3.81
C LEU A 96 -5.53 12.78 -4.22
N TRP A 97 -6.54 12.62 -5.06
CA TRP A 97 -7.46 13.69 -5.42
C TRP A 97 -8.49 13.90 -4.32
N GLY A 98 -9.10 15.08 -4.29
CA GLY A 98 -10.18 15.39 -3.33
C GLY A 98 -11.33 14.36 -3.36
N SER A 99 -11.67 13.85 -4.54
CA SER A 99 -12.66 12.76 -4.71
C SER A 99 -12.25 11.47 -3.99
N GLN A 100 -10.97 11.08 -4.08
CA GLN A 100 -10.45 9.88 -3.45
C GLN A 100 -10.35 10.05 -1.93
N THR A 101 -9.99 11.25 -1.47
CA THR A 101 -9.98 11.60 -0.04
C THR A 101 -11.37 11.52 0.59
N ILE A 102 -12.44 11.87 -0.14
CA ILE A 102 -13.83 11.69 0.34
C ILE A 102 -14.12 10.20 0.60
N VAL A 103 -13.73 9.31 -0.33
CA VAL A 103 -13.90 7.86 -0.15
C VAL A 103 -13.15 7.38 1.09
N LEU A 104 -11.90 7.80 1.29
CA LEU A 104 -11.12 7.41 2.47
C LEU A 104 -11.71 7.89 3.78
N LYS A 105 -12.35 9.07 3.81
CA LYS A 105 -13.08 9.55 5.00
C LYS A 105 -14.24 8.62 5.36
N HIS A 106 -14.96 8.10 4.36
CA HIS A 106 -16.02 7.11 4.61
C HIS A 106 -15.44 5.77 5.07
N LEU A 107 -14.36 5.30 4.44
CA LEU A 107 -13.66 4.08 4.88
C LEU A 107 -13.18 4.18 6.33
N ALA A 108 -12.62 5.32 6.72
CA ALA A 108 -12.19 5.59 8.10
C ALA A 108 -13.36 5.51 9.08
N LYS A 109 -14.48 6.18 8.76
CA LYS A 109 -15.69 6.14 9.60
C LYS A 109 -16.22 4.71 9.78
N TRP A 110 -16.35 3.94 8.70
CA TRP A 110 -16.84 2.57 8.79
C TRP A 110 -15.91 1.65 9.55
N GLN A 111 -14.61 1.87 9.44
CA GLN A 111 -13.62 1.13 10.23
C GLN A 111 -13.74 1.45 11.73
N ASP A 112 -13.99 2.70 12.10
CA ASP A 112 -14.26 3.08 13.49
C ASP A 112 -15.53 2.41 14.03
N GLU A 113 -16.59 2.36 13.22
CA GLU A 113 -17.84 1.67 13.55
C GLU A 113 -17.61 0.17 13.77
N ASP A 114 -16.88 -0.51 12.89
CA ASP A 114 -16.52 -1.92 13.06
C ASP A 114 -15.67 -2.15 14.31
N GLN A 115 -14.70 -1.27 14.59
CA GLN A 115 -13.87 -1.40 15.78
C GLN A 115 -14.70 -1.21 17.07
N TYR A 116 -15.67 -0.29 17.06
CA TYR A 116 -16.61 -0.13 18.17
C TYR A 116 -17.45 -1.39 18.37
N ARG A 117 -17.95 -2.02 17.31
CA ARG A 117 -18.72 -3.27 17.39
C ARG A 117 -17.90 -4.40 18.04
N VAL A 118 -16.69 -4.62 17.55
CA VAL A 118 -15.78 -5.64 18.10
C VAL A 118 -15.47 -5.38 19.58
N ALA A 119 -15.23 -4.11 19.96
CA ALA A 119 -15.00 -3.75 21.35
C ALA A 119 -16.21 -4.06 22.26
N ASN A 120 -17.41 -4.05 21.70
CA ASN A 120 -18.66 -4.41 22.38
C ASN A 120 -19.07 -5.87 22.16
N LYS A 121 -18.12 -6.74 21.79
CA LYS A 121 -18.33 -8.18 21.56
C LYS A 121 -19.38 -8.50 20.48
N ALA A 122 -19.59 -7.58 19.55
CA ALA A 122 -20.37 -7.81 18.35
C ALA A 122 -19.46 -8.10 17.16
N ASP A 123 -20.00 -8.79 16.15
CA ASP A 123 -19.26 -9.07 14.92
C ASP A 123 -19.01 -7.79 14.12
N ALA A 124 -17.80 -7.69 13.55
CA ALA A 124 -17.49 -6.73 12.50
C ALA A 124 -18.32 -7.06 11.25
N ILE A 125 -18.88 -6.04 10.62
CA ILE A 125 -19.69 -6.20 9.40
C ILE A 125 -18.77 -6.22 8.17
N GLY A 126 -17.65 -5.51 8.25
CA GLY A 126 -16.79 -5.25 7.11
C GLY A 126 -17.30 -4.09 6.26
N THR A 127 -16.52 -3.73 5.25
CA THR A 127 -16.84 -2.60 4.38
C THR A 127 -17.24 -3.06 2.98
N LEU A 128 -18.44 -2.68 2.54
CA LEU A 128 -18.89 -2.80 1.15
C LEU A 128 -19.12 -1.39 0.58
N VAL A 129 -18.46 -1.08 -0.55
CA VAL A 129 -18.57 0.22 -1.20
C VAL A 129 -19.18 0.05 -2.59
N ALA A 130 -20.38 0.60 -2.78
CA ALA A 130 -20.99 0.76 -4.11
C ALA A 130 -20.86 2.24 -4.54
N ALA A 131 -19.94 2.51 -5.47
CA ALA A 131 -19.63 3.87 -5.90
C ALA A 131 -20.37 4.24 -7.20
N HIS A 132 -21.50 4.94 -7.09
CA HIS A 132 -22.11 5.63 -8.23
C HIS A 132 -21.40 6.98 -8.42
N LYS A 133 -20.65 7.10 -9.52
CA LYS A 133 -19.69 8.20 -9.70
C LYS A 133 -19.78 8.83 -11.09
N ALA A 134 -19.34 10.08 -11.18
CA ALA A 134 -19.02 10.70 -12.45
C ALA A 134 -17.78 10.03 -13.11
N ARG A 135 -17.56 10.33 -14.39
CA ARG A 135 -16.33 9.92 -15.09
C ARG A 135 -15.12 10.68 -14.53
N GLN A 136 -13.92 10.11 -14.74
CA GLN A 136 -12.64 10.78 -14.46
C GLN A 136 -12.44 11.25 -13.00
N LEU A 137 -12.77 10.42 -12.01
CA LEU A 137 -12.55 10.73 -10.59
C LEU A 137 -11.41 9.93 -9.94
N GLY A 138 -10.59 9.23 -10.74
CA GLY A 138 -9.46 8.43 -10.22
C GLY A 138 -9.85 7.20 -9.40
N MET A 139 -11.12 6.78 -9.39
CA MET A 139 -11.60 5.70 -8.51
C MET A 139 -10.86 4.38 -8.73
N THR A 140 -10.60 4.00 -9.98
CA THR A 140 -9.87 2.77 -10.30
C THR A 140 -8.47 2.77 -9.69
N ALA A 141 -7.74 3.90 -9.78
CA ALA A 141 -6.41 4.04 -9.18
C ALA A 141 -6.46 3.87 -7.66
N LEU A 142 -7.46 4.46 -6.99
CA LEU A 142 -7.67 4.27 -5.55
C LEU A 142 -7.96 2.81 -5.19
N CYS A 143 -8.86 2.13 -5.93
CA CYS A 143 -9.19 0.73 -5.66
C CYS A 143 -7.99 -0.21 -5.85
N ARG A 144 -7.17 0.02 -6.89
CA ARG A 144 -5.95 -0.77 -7.11
C ARG A 144 -4.89 -0.48 -6.06
N SER A 145 -4.71 0.79 -5.68
CA SER A 145 -3.85 1.18 -4.57
C SER A 145 -4.25 0.50 -3.25
N LEU A 146 -5.53 0.56 -2.86
CA LEU A 146 -6.03 -0.12 -1.66
C LEU A 146 -5.81 -1.64 -1.72
N SER A 147 -6.01 -2.22 -2.90
CA SER A 147 -5.77 -3.64 -3.14
C SER A 147 -4.30 -4.02 -2.96
N ALA A 148 -3.39 -3.29 -3.61
CA ALA A 148 -1.95 -3.50 -3.52
C ALA A 148 -1.47 -3.40 -2.07
N HIS A 149 -1.91 -2.37 -1.34
CA HIS A 149 -1.60 -2.21 0.08
C HIS A 149 -2.02 -3.43 0.90
N ARG A 150 -3.23 -3.95 0.69
CA ARG A 150 -3.70 -5.14 1.41
C ARG A 150 -2.90 -6.39 1.05
N LEU A 151 -2.51 -6.55 -0.21
CA LEU A 151 -1.70 -7.67 -0.67
C LEU A 151 -0.27 -7.63 -0.13
N THR A 152 0.32 -6.45 0.04
CA THR A 152 1.71 -6.28 0.44
C THR A 152 1.90 -6.22 1.96
N THR A 153 0.84 -5.87 2.71
CA THR A 153 0.96 -5.65 4.16
C THR A 153 0.19 -6.63 5.03
N VAL A 154 -0.68 -7.47 4.45
CA VAL A 154 -1.51 -8.41 5.23
C VAL A 154 -1.37 -9.83 4.69
N PRO A 155 -0.84 -10.77 5.50
CA PRO A 155 -0.68 -12.16 5.07
C PRO A 155 -2.03 -12.85 4.90
N GLY A 156 -2.09 -13.82 3.99
CA GLY A 156 -3.29 -14.64 3.75
C GLY A 156 -4.47 -13.91 3.12
N VAL A 157 -4.24 -12.72 2.54
CA VAL A 157 -5.28 -11.96 1.83
C VAL A 157 -5.28 -12.32 0.34
N ARG A 158 -6.49 -12.50 -0.20
CA ARG A 158 -6.73 -12.58 -1.64
C ARG A 158 -7.50 -11.36 -2.09
N VAL A 159 -7.05 -10.74 -3.18
CA VAL A 159 -7.79 -9.69 -3.88
C VAL A 159 -8.29 -10.24 -5.20
N LEU A 160 -9.51 -9.87 -5.56
CA LEU A 160 -10.10 -10.13 -6.87
C LEU A 160 -10.42 -8.79 -7.54
N ALA A 161 -10.08 -8.69 -8.82
CA ALA A 161 -10.49 -7.61 -9.70
C ALA A 161 -11.24 -8.23 -10.88
N GLY A 162 -12.32 -7.61 -11.31
CA GLY A 162 -13.12 -8.13 -12.42
C GLY A 162 -13.69 -6.99 -13.24
N SER A 163 -13.83 -7.26 -14.54
CA SER A 163 -14.52 -6.42 -15.50
C SER A 163 -15.26 -7.34 -16.46
N VAL A 164 -16.38 -6.86 -17.02
CA VAL A 164 -17.08 -7.54 -18.12
C VAL A 164 -16.38 -7.34 -19.47
N ASP A 165 -15.46 -6.37 -19.51
CA ASP A 165 -14.62 -6.04 -20.66
C ASP A 165 -13.21 -6.58 -20.42
N GLU A 166 -12.74 -7.48 -21.30
CA GLU A 166 -11.45 -8.16 -21.21
C GLU A 166 -10.26 -7.19 -21.33
N ASP A 167 -10.37 -6.15 -22.14
CA ASP A 167 -9.31 -5.14 -22.27
C ASP A 167 -9.12 -4.41 -20.94
N LYS A 168 -10.23 -4.17 -20.22
CA LYS A 168 -10.18 -3.58 -18.88
C LYS A 168 -9.60 -4.52 -17.83
N VAL A 169 -9.68 -5.84 -18.00
CA VAL A 169 -8.98 -6.78 -17.12
C VAL A 169 -7.46 -6.59 -17.25
N MET A 170 -6.96 -6.47 -18.49
CA MET A 170 -5.54 -6.21 -18.75
C MET A 170 -5.07 -4.86 -18.22
N GLU A 171 -5.88 -3.80 -18.33
CA GLU A 171 -5.58 -2.49 -17.73
C GLU A 171 -5.46 -2.57 -16.20
N LEU A 172 -6.34 -3.31 -15.52
CA LEU A 172 -6.29 -3.49 -14.07
C LEU A 172 -5.03 -4.26 -13.65
N TYR A 173 -4.72 -5.37 -14.35
CA TYR A 173 -3.51 -6.15 -14.12
C TYR A 173 -2.24 -5.29 -14.28
N THR A 174 -2.19 -4.48 -15.34
CA THR A 174 -1.02 -3.61 -15.60
C THR A 174 -0.83 -2.60 -14.47
N ARG A 175 -1.91 -1.97 -13.99
CA ARG A 175 -1.85 -1.03 -12.85
C ARG A 175 -1.35 -1.70 -11.56
N ASP A 176 -1.77 -2.94 -11.31
CA ASP A 176 -1.27 -3.71 -10.17
C ASP A 176 0.22 -3.98 -10.27
N LYS A 177 0.65 -4.45 -11.45
CA LYS A 177 2.06 -4.68 -11.75
C LYS A 177 2.88 -3.42 -11.63
N THR A 178 2.39 -2.26 -12.10
CA THR A 178 3.09 -0.98 -11.95
C THR A 178 3.36 -0.67 -10.48
N ILE A 179 2.40 -0.86 -9.58
CA ILE A 179 2.64 -0.65 -8.15
C ILE A 179 3.63 -1.70 -7.63
N LEU A 180 3.34 -2.99 -7.84
CA LEU A 180 4.12 -4.10 -7.26
C LEU A 180 5.57 -4.13 -7.75
N ASP A 181 5.81 -3.79 -9.01
CA ASP A 181 7.14 -3.84 -9.61
C ASP A 181 8.03 -2.65 -9.21
N ASN A 182 7.43 -1.57 -8.73
CA ASN A 182 8.16 -0.40 -8.23
C ASN A 182 8.26 -0.36 -6.70
N LEU A 183 7.78 -1.38 -5.99
CA LEU A 183 8.01 -1.50 -4.54
C LEU A 183 9.48 -1.78 -4.26
N PRO A 184 10.07 -1.19 -3.20
CA PRO A 184 11.38 -1.58 -2.70
C PRO A 184 11.43 -3.07 -2.38
N TRP A 185 12.58 -3.71 -2.59
CA TRP A 185 12.75 -5.16 -2.43
C TRP A 185 12.35 -5.69 -1.03
N TRP A 186 12.45 -4.84 0.00
CA TRP A 186 12.09 -5.16 1.38
C TRP A 186 10.59 -4.94 1.71
N LEU A 187 9.82 -4.27 0.83
CA LEU A 187 8.35 -4.19 0.89
C LEU A 187 7.66 -5.09 -0.13
N LYS A 188 8.39 -5.53 -1.16
CA LYS A 188 7.85 -6.33 -2.24
C LYS A 188 7.64 -7.77 -1.77
N PRO A 189 6.40 -8.29 -1.76
CA PRO A 189 6.17 -9.70 -1.47
C PRO A 189 6.81 -10.58 -2.55
N GLU A 190 7.27 -11.77 -2.15
CA GLU A 190 7.78 -12.75 -3.10
C GLU A 190 6.64 -13.16 -4.06
N ILE A 191 6.88 -13.08 -5.37
CA ILE A 191 5.92 -13.53 -6.38
C ILE A 191 6.34 -14.94 -6.83
N LYS A 192 5.50 -15.94 -6.55
CA LYS A 192 5.73 -17.34 -6.99
C LYS A 192 5.21 -17.58 -8.40
N TYR A 193 4.02 -17.07 -8.71
CA TYR A 193 3.39 -17.23 -10.02
C TYR A 193 2.81 -15.90 -10.47
N ASP A 194 2.97 -15.58 -11.75
CA ASP A 194 2.48 -14.36 -12.37
C ASP A 194 1.89 -14.71 -13.75
N GLU A 195 0.58 -15.00 -13.76
CA GLU A 195 -0.16 -15.28 -14.99
C GLU A 195 -0.77 -13.97 -15.50
N LYS A 196 -0.19 -13.47 -16.60
CA LYS A 196 -0.57 -12.20 -17.23
C LYS A 196 -2.07 -12.15 -17.51
N GLY A 197 -2.74 -11.14 -16.95
CA GLY A 197 -4.18 -10.93 -17.16
C GLY A 197 -5.09 -11.87 -16.37
N ALA A 198 -4.53 -12.74 -15.53
CA ALA A 198 -5.30 -13.69 -14.72
C ALA A 198 -5.03 -13.53 -13.23
N HIS A 199 -3.85 -13.94 -12.74
CA HIS A 199 -3.56 -13.93 -11.31
C HIS A 199 -2.08 -13.79 -10.97
N ILE A 200 -1.82 -13.10 -9.86
CA ILE A 200 -0.52 -12.99 -9.21
C ILE A 200 -0.59 -13.75 -7.89
N HIS A 201 0.31 -14.70 -7.67
CA HIS A 201 0.40 -15.49 -6.45
C HIS A 201 1.64 -15.12 -5.66
N PHE A 202 1.43 -14.72 -4.40
CA PHE A 202 2.51 -14.38 -3.47
C PHE A 202 2.95 -15.58 -2.64
N GLY A 203 4.23 -15.58 -2.25
CA GLY A 203 4.92 -16.65 -1.57
C GLY A 203 4.68 -16.75 -0.07
#